data_AF-A0A087SXF3-F1
#
_entry.id   AF-A0A087SXF3-F1
#
_cell.length_a   1.000
_cell.length_b   1.000
_cell.length_c   1.000
_cell.angle_alpha   90.00
_cell.angle_beta   90.00
_cell.angle_gamma   90.00
#
_symmetry.space_group_name_H-M   'P 1'
#
loop_
_entity.id
_entity.type
_entity.pdbx_description
1 polymer ?
#
loop_
_entity_poly.entity_id
_entity_poly.type
_entity_poly.pdbx_seq_one_letter_code
_entity_poly.pdbx_strand_id
1 'polypeptide(L)'
;MQSGSALCPWAIARDAVTHTHRLAQILDCPTQDSMALIECLRRKRLEDIMAVHIPVPDHLSGFGPTVDGIVLPHDPVYLMETKPDLFLRYDLLLGTTRVESYFSFSSLEEISGIDTNRRDKILRTLVRNLYTHHLQQIFLMVSNEYMDWSLPHLHATDIFAGTVEALSDVTVVSPMVRTGMLHSNPKFPPSSPSYKAPVLIPTKTYFYVFGHQTE
;
A
#
# COMPACT_ATOMS: atom_id res chain seq x y z
N MET A 1 -7.40 9.17 9.68
CA MET A 1 -6.70 8.51 8.54
C MET A 1 -7.70 8.40 7.41
N GLN A 2 -7.38 8.90 6.22
CA GLN A 2 -8.33 8.94 5.10
C GLN A 2 -7.65 8.23 3.92
N SER A 3 -8.24 7.13 3.44
CA SER A 3 -7.76 6.39 2.26
C SER A 3 -6.28 5.98 2.32
N GLY A 4 -5.79 5.62 3.52
CA GLY A 4 -4.41 5.16 3.67
C GLY A 4 -4.01 4.85 5.12
N SER A 5 -3.19 3.81 5.28
CA SER A 5 -2.44 3.50 6.51
C SER A 5 -1.00 3.12 6.25
N ALA A 6 -0.23 3.04 7.33
CA ALA A 6 1.12 2.47 7.34
C ALA A 6 1.18 1.00 6.90
N LEU A 7 0.02 0.32 6.78
CA LEU A 7 -0.09 -1.06 6.30
C LEU A 7 -0.33 -1.14 4.78
N CYS A 8 -0.65 -0.02 4.13
CA CYS A 8 -0.79 0.01 2.67
C CYS A 8 0.54 -0.38 2.00
N PRO A 9 0.53 -1.12 0.88
CA PRO A 9 1.77 -1.58 0.25
C PRO A 9 2.73 -0.46 -0.17
N TRP A 10 2.18 0.69 -0.54
CA TRP A 10 2.89 1.89 -0.95
C TRP A 10 3.34 2.78 0.22
N ALA A 11 3.01 2.45 1.47
CA ALA A 11 3.31 3.32 2.63
C ALA A 11 4.78 3.26 3.07
N ILE A 12 5.46 2.13 2.86
CA ILE A 12 6.87 1.94 3.23
C ILE A 12 7.70 1.66 1.97
N ALA A 13 8.74 2.47 1.75
CA ALA A 13 9.66 2.32 0.62
C ALA A 13 10.76 1.30 0.96
N ARG A 14 10.47 0.01 0.78
CA ARG A 14 11.40 -1.08 1.14
C ARG A 14 12.69 -1.08 0.32
N ASP A 15 12.62 -0.66 -0.95
CA ASP A 15 13.75 -0.67 -1.89
C ASP A 15 14.46 0.70 -2.03
N ALA A 16 14.23 1.64 -1.11
CA ALA A 16 14.76 3.00 -1.19
C ALA A 16 16.29 3.04 -1.33
N VAL A 17 17.03 2.11 -0.71
CA VAL A 17 18.49 2.00 -0.83
C VAL A 17 18.90 1.64 -2.27
N THR A 18 18.24 0.66 -2.87
CA THR A 18 18.46 0.25 -4.26
C THR A 18 18.16 1.40 -5.23
N HIS A 19 17.06 2.12 -5.00
CA HIS A 19 16.70 3.31 -5.78
C HIS A 19 17.72 4.44 -5.62
N THR A 20 18.25 4.64 -4.42
CA THR A 20 19.31 5.63 -4.14
C THR A 20 20.60 5.29 -4.87
N HIS A 21 21.02 4.02 -4.88
CA HIS A 21 22.21 3.61 -5.64
C HIS A 21 22.02 3.81 -7.15
N ARG A 22 20.83 3.53 -7.68
CA ARG A 22 20.53 3.76 -9.09
C ARG A 22 20.53 5.26 -9.45
N LEU A 23 19.94 6.09 -8.59
CA LEU A 23 19.99 7.54 -8.70
C LEU A 23 21.44 8.04 -8.75
N ALA A 24 22.27 7.55 -7.83
CA ALA A 24 23.66 7.93 -7.73
C ALA A 24 24.48 7.53 -8.96
N GLN A 25 24.24 6.34 -9.51
CA GLN A 25 24.88 5.88 -10.74
C GLN A 25 24.54 6.79 -11.92
N ILE A 26 23.29 7.25 -12.04
CA ILE A 26 22.86 8.13 -13.14
C ILE A 26 23.46 9.54 -12.98
N LEU A 27 23.66 10.00 -11.75
CA LEU A 27 24.24 11.31 -11.44
C LEU A 27 25.76 11.29 -11.31
N ASP A 28 26.45 10.20 -11.68
CA ASP A 28 27.90 10.03 -11.52
C ASP A 28 28.39 10.31 -10.08
N CYS A 29 27.64 9.84 -9.08
CA CYS A 29 28.03 9.89 -7.68
C CYS A 29 28.60 8.55 -7.20
N PRO A 30 29.60 8.56 -6.30
CA PRO A 30 30.21 7.33 -5.78
C PRO A 30 29.20 6.54 -4.95
N THR A 31 29.15 5.22 -5.10
CA THR A 31 28.19 4.33 -4.41
C THR A 31 28.79 3.44 -3.33
N GLN A 32 30.12 3.43 -3.17
CA GLN A 32 30.83 2.52 -2.26
C GLN A 32 30.88 3.05 -0.82
N ASP A 33 31.00 4.37 -0.66
CA ASP A 33 31.02 5.04 0.63
C ASP A 33 29.78 5.92 0.76
N SER A 34 28.94 5.64 1.75
CA SER A 34 27.71 6.38 2.04
C SER A 34 27.97 7.86 2.32
N MET A 35 29.09 8.22 2.95
CA MET A 35 29.39 9.63 3.25
C MET A 35 29.78 10.39 1.99
N ALA A 36 30.66 9.82 1.16
CA ALA A 36 31.02 10.40 -0.14
C ALA A 36 29.81 10.47 -1.10
N LEU A 37 28.95 9.45 -1.08
CA LEU A 37 27.70 9.42 -1.84
C LEU A 37 26.81 10.61 -1.49
N ILE A 38 26.53 10.80 -0.21
CA ILE A 38 25.64 11.87 0.27
C ILE A 38 26.25 13.24 -0.03
N GLU A 39 27.55 13.41 0.17
CA GLU A 39 28.24 14.66 -0.12
C GLU A 39 28.20 15.00 -1.62
N CYS A 40 28.33 14.00 -2.50
CA CYS A 40 28.15 14.20 -3.94
C CYS A 40 26.72 14.61 -4.29
N LEU A 41 25.71 13.89 -3.76
CA LEU A 41 24.31 14.17 -4.04
C LEU A 41 23.91 15.58 -3.57
N ARG A 42 24.42 16.05 -2.42
CA ARG A 42 24.20 17.42 -1.93
C ARG A 42 24.73 18.52 -2.85
N ARG A 43 25.72 18.21 -3.70
CA ARG A 43 26.31 19.16 -4.67
C ARG A 43 25.59 19.16 -6.02
N LYS A 44 24.74 18.16 -6.29
CA LYS A 44 23.93 18.12 -7.52
C LYS A 44 22.79 19.12 -7.43
N ARG A 45 22.40 19.69 -8.57
CA ARG A 45 21.23 20.58 -8.61
C ARG A 45 19.98 19.75 -8.42
N LEU A 46 18.99 20.32 -7.74
CA LEU A 46 17.70 19.66 -7.53
C LEU A 46 17.05 19.24 -8.85
N GLU A 47 17.15 20.07 -9.88
CA GLU A 47 16.65 19.78 -11.23
C GLU A 47 17.26 18.51 -11.83
N ASP A 48 18.58 18.33 -11.66
CA ASP A 48 19.29 17.15 -12.16
C ASP A 48 18.80 15.89 -11.41
N ILE A 49 18.57 15.98 -10.10
CA ILE A 49 18.06 14.88 -9.28
C ILE A 49 16.61 14.52 -9.67
N MET A 50 15.75 15.52 -9.82
CA MET A 50 14.34 15.33 -10.16
C MET A 50 14.13 14.83 -11.60
N ALA A 51 15.07 15.12 -12.50
CA ALA A 51 15.05 14.62 -13.87
C ALA A 51 15.36 13.11 -13.98
N VAL A 52 15.92 12.49 -12.93
CA VAL A 52 16.25 11.06 -12.97
C VAL A 52 14.99 10.22 -12.85
N HIS A 53 14.72 9.44 -13.90
CA HIS A 53 13.68 8.43 -13.87
C HIS A 53 14.15 7.16 -13.15
N ILE A 54 13.49 6.83 -12.04
CA ILE A 54 13.73 5.59 -11.30
C ILE A 54 12.54 4.67 -11.54
N PRO A 55 12.74 3.46 -12.09
CA PRO A 55 11.66 2.52 -12.28
C PRO A 55 11.27 1.95 -10.91
N VAL A 56 10.10 2.34 -10.44
CA VAL A 56 9.46 1.81 -9.24
C VAL A 56 8.38 0.83 -9.69
N PRO A 57 8.31 -0.38 -9.10
CA PRO A 57 7.22 -1.30 -9.42
C PRO A 57 5.85 -0.69 -9.08
N ASP A 58 4.84 -0.99 -9.90
CA ASP A 58 3.46 -0.54 -9.65
C ASP A 58 3.00 -0.94 -8.23
N HIS A 59 2.18 -0.09 -7.62
CA HIS A 59 1.61 -0.22 -6.27
C HIS A 59 2.62 -0.10 -5.11
N LEU A 60 3.88 0.21 -5.39
CA LEU A 60 4.93 0.44 -4.39
C LEU A 60 5.49 1.86 -4.49
N SER A 61 6.22 2.28 -3.46
CA SER A 61 6.88 3.59 -3.41
C SER A 61 8.39 3.44 -3.54
N GLY A 62 8.99 4.26 -4.41
CA GLY A 62 10.45 4.27 -4.61
C GLY A 62 11.18 4.98 -3.47
N PHE A 63 10.72 6.20 -3.15
CA PHE A 63 11.19 6.97 -2.01
C PHE A 63 10.01 7.30 -1.10
N GLY A 64 10.21 7.15 0.20
CA GLY A 64 9.17 7.33 1.20
C GLY A 64 9.69 6.92 2.58
N PRO A 65 8.80 6.73 3.57
CA PRO A 65 9.18 6.23 4.88
C PRO A 65 9.90 4.88 4.77
N THR A 66 10.97 4.70 5.54
CA THR A 66 11.74 3.45 5.63
C THR A 66 11.81 2.98 7.09
N VAL A 67 12.02 1.68 7.29
CA VAL A 67 12.28 1.12 8.62
C VAL A 67 13.75 1.38 8.95
N ASP A 68 14.03 2.52 9.58
CA ASP A 68 15.38 3.02 9.84
C ASP A 68 15.96 2.58 11.21
N GLY A 69 15.13 2.00 12.08
CA GLY A 69 15.53 1.62 13.44
C GLY A 69 15.49 2.77 14.45
N ILE A 70 15.19 4.00 14.03
CA ILE A 70 15.21 5.22 14.86
C ILE A 70 13.83 5.84 14.91
N VAL A 71 13.36 6.41 13.79
CA VAL A 71 12.02 6.99 13.69
C VAL A 71 10.98 5.88 13.57
N LEU A 72 11.26 4.89 12.71
CA LEU A 72 10.46 3.69 12.55
C LEU A 72 11.31 2.48 12.99
N PRO A 73 11.21 2.06 14.26
CA PRO A 73 12.11 1.04 14.81
C PRO A 73 11.89 -0.36 14.25
N HIS A 74 10.71 -0.66 13.71
CA HIS A 74 10.37 -1.95 13.10
C HIS A 74 9.21 -1.77 12.10
N ASP A 75 8.91 -2.83 11.33
CA ASP A 75 7.74 -2.87 10.44
C ASP A 75 6.44 -2.46 11.18
N PRO A 76 5.59 -1.59 10.58
CA PRO A 76 4.39 -1.10 11.21
C PRO A 76 3.43 -2.18 11.71
N VAL A 77 3.31 -3.31 11.01
CA VAL A 77 2.46 -4.44 11.43
C VAL A 77 2.92 -4.94 12.80
N TYR A 78 4.22 -5.18 12.93
CA TYR A 78 4.82 -5.68 14.17
C TYR A 78 4.65 -4.67 15.32
N LEU A 79 4.79 -3.37 15.05
CA LEU A 79 4.64 -2.33 16.08
C LEU A 79 3.19 -2.25 16.58
N MET A 80 2.21 -2.34 15.67
CA MET A 80 0.80 -2.34 16.03
C MET A 80 0.41 -3.59 16.84
N GLU A 81 1.00 -4.76 16.54
CA GLU A 81 0.72 -6.01 17.24
C GLU A 81 1.43 -6.14 18.60
N THR A 82 2.71 -5.72 18.70
CA THR A 82 3.55 -5.98 19.89
C THR A 82 3.70 -4.80 20.84
N LYS A 83 3.56 -3.56 20.33
CA LYS A 83 3.67 -2.32 21.11
C LYS A 83 2.45 -1.42 20.87
N PRO A 84 1.24 -1.93 21.14
CA PRO A 84 0.01 -1.19 20.87
C PRO A 84 -0.07 0.10 21.68
N ASP A 85 0.63 0.20 22.81
CA ASP A 85 0.70 1.41 23.66
C ASP A 85 1.14 2.70 22.95
N LEU A 86 1.87 2.61 21.82
CA LEU A 86 2.23 3.80 21.03
C LEU A 86 1.05 4.32 20.20
N PHE A 87 0.23 3.38 19.72
CA PHE A 87 -0.86 3.61 18.78
C PHE A 87 -2.18 3.86 19.50
N LEU A 88 -2.45 3.14 20.59
CA LEU A 88 -3.65 3.25 21.43
C LEU A 88 -3.67 4.48 22.35
N ARG A 89 -2.81 5.48 22.15
CA ARG A 89 -2.89 6.73 22.91
C ARG A 89 -3.91 7.71 22.36
N TYR A 90 -4.38 7.46 21.15
CA TYR A 90 -5.20 8.40 20.39
C TYR A 90 -6.52 7.73 20.03
N ASP A 91 -7.60 8.49 20.03
CA ASP A 91 -8.82 8.06 19.37
C ASP A 91 -8.61 8.10 17.85
N LEU A 92 -9.10 7.09 17.14
CA LEU A 92 -8.83 6.90 15.72
C LEU A 92 -10.12 7.05 14.91
N LEU A 93 -10.17 8.06 14.07
CA LEU A 93 -11.12 8.14 12.95
C LEU A 93 -10.40 7.69 11.68
N LEU A 94 -10.87 6.61 11.07
CA LEU A 94 -10.39 6.14 9.77
C LEU A 94 -11.53 5.98 8.77
N GLY A 95 -11.22 5.98 7.48
CA GLY A 95 -12.22 5.70 6.47
C GLY A 95 -11.66 5.59 5.07
N THR A 96 -12.47 5.01 4.20
CA THR A 96 -12.18 4.79 2.78
C THR A 96 -13.26 5.44 1.91
N THR A 97 -13.00 5.55 0.62
CA THR A 97 -14.01 5.89 -0.39
C THR A 97 -14.63 4.60 -0.94
N ARG A 98 -15.73 4.74 -1.71
CA ARG A 98 -16.31 3.61 -2.45
C ARG A 98 -15.37 3.06 -3.53
N VAL A 99 -14.55 3.92 -4.12
CA VAL A 99 -13.60 3.58 -5.19
C VAL A 99 -12.27 4.26 -4.90
N GLU A 100 -11.26 3.48 -4.52
CA GLU A 100 -9.93 3.98 -4.14
C GLU A 100 -8.95 4.00 -5.32
N SER A 101 -9.05 3.02 -6.21
CA SER A 101 -8.12 2.84 -7.34
C SER A 101 -8.55 3.56 -8.62
N TYR A 102 -9.35 4.63 -8.51
CA TYR A 102 -9.91 5.36 -9.66
C TYR A 102 -8.82 5.82 -10.65
N PHE A 103 -7.76 6.46 -10.15
CA PHE A 103 -6.67 7.00 -10.98
C PHE A 103 -5.76 5.94 -11.63
N SER A 104 -6.00 4.66 -11.39
CA SER A 104 -5.24 3.58 -12.06
C SER A 104 -5.69 3.32 -13.50
N PHE A 105 -6.80 3.93 -13.92
CA PHE A 105 -7.44 3.69 -15.20
C PHE A 105 -7.64 4.99 -15.98
N SER A 106 -7.70 4.88 -17.30
CA SER A 106 -8.02 6.02 -18.17
C SER A 106 -9.53 6.30 -18.19
N SER A 107 -9.90 7.55 -18.49
CA SER A 107 -11.30 7.95 -18.68
C SER A 107 -12.01 7.17 -19.79
N LEU A 108 -11.26 6.67 -20.79
CA LEU A 108 -11.81 5.81 -21.83
C LEU A 108 -12.15 4.42 -21.28
N GLU A 109 -11.23 3.80 -20.52
CA GLU A 109 -11.46 2.50 -19.87
C GLU A 109 -12.63 2.56 -18.87
N GLU A 110 -12.86 3.70 -18.23
CA GLU A 110 -14.03 3.91 -17.37
C GLU A 110 -15.35 3.83 -18.14
N ILE A 111 -15.41 4.41 -19.34
CA ILE A 111 -16.63 4.45 -20.15
C ILE A 111 -16.83 3.13 -20.90
N SER A 112 -15.78 2.61 -21.53
CA SER A 112 -15.87 1.41 -22.39
C SER A 112 -15.68 0.10 -21.64
N GLY A 113 -15.17 0.14 -20.41
CA GLY A 113 -14.70 -1.02 -19.68
C GLY A 113 -13.33 -1.53 -20.18
N ILE A 114 -12.93 -2.70 -19.68
CA ILE A 114 -11.67 -3.38 -20.05
C ILE A 114 -11.91 -4.83 -20.45
N ASP A 115 -10.99 -5.38 -21.23
CA ASP A 115 -10.99 -6.79 -21.60
C ASP A 115 -10.32 -7.67 -20.53
N THR A 116 -10.54 -8.98 -20.65
CA THR A 116 -9.97 -9.96 -19.71
C THR A 116 -8.44 -9.97 -19.72
N ASN A 117 -7.78 -9.70 -20.84
CA ASN A 117 -6.31 -9.68 -20.88
C ASN A 117 -5.76 -8.46 -20.14
N ARG A 118 -6.41 -7.30 -20.26
CA ARG A 118 -6.06 -6.09 -19.50
C ARG A 118 -6.21 -6.31 -18.02
N ARG A 119 -7.34 -6.87 -17.57
CA ARG A 119 -7.54 -7.28 -16.16
C ARG A 119 -6.41 -8.21 -15.69
N ASP A 120 -6.19 -9.30 -16.41
CA ASP A 120 -5.22 -10.32 -16.03
C ASP A 120 -3.80 -9.73 -15.90
N LYS A 121 -3.42 -8.82 -16.80
CA LYS A 121 -2.13 -8.12 -16.72
C LYS A 121 -2.04 -7.28 -15.45
N ILE A 122 -3.08 -6.51 -15.13
CA ILE A 122 -3.14 -5.66 -13.93
C ILE A 122 -3.02 -6.52 -12.67
N LEU A 123 -3.87 -7.54 -12.53
CA LEU A 123 -3.88 -8.41 -11.36
C LEU A 123 -2.59 -9.22 -11.21
N ARG A 124 -1.98 -9.69 -12.31
CA ARG A 124 -0.67 -10.38 -12.25
C ARG A 124 0.44 -9.43 -11.80
N THR A 125 0.44 -8.18 -12.27
CA THR A 125 1.41 -7.17 -11.82
C THR A 125 1.25 -6.90 -10.32
N LEU A 126 0.00 -6.68 -9.85
CA LEU A 126 -0.30 -6.52 -8.44
C LEU A 126 0.23 -7.70 -7.61
N VAL A 127 -0.14 -8.93 -7.97
CA VAL A 127 0.25 -10.12 -7.20
C VAL A 127 1.76 -10.32 -7.21
N ARG A 128 2.44 -10.12 -8.35
CA ARG A 128 3.90 -10.26 -8.46
C ARG A 128 4.65 -9.23 -7.62
N ASN A 129 4.13 -8.01 -7.52
CA ASN A 129 4.81 -6.93 -6.79
C ASN A 129 4.56 -7.04 -5.28
N LEU A 130 3.40 -7.56 -4.85
CA LEU A 130 3.02 -7.64 -3.43
C LEU A 130 3.42 -8.96 -2.75
N TYR A 131 3.50 -10.05 -3.50
CA TYR A 131 3.75 -11.39 -2.94
C TYR A 131 4.98 -12.03 -3.57
N THR A 132 5.66 -12.89 -2.80
CA THR A 132 6.83 -13.65 -3.25
C THR A 132 6.51 -15.10 -3.58
N HIS A 133 5.46 -15.67 -2.97
CA HIS A 133 5.12 -17.09 -3.05
C HIS A 133 3.67 -17.30 -3.52
N HIS A 134 3.40 -18.47 -4.08
CA HIS A 134 2.06 -18.90 -4.52
C HIS A 134 1.37 -17.93 -5.49
N LEU A 135 2.14 -17.25 -6.34
CA LEU A 135 1.64 -16.17 -7.21
C LEU A 135 0.48 -16.62 -8.10
N GLN A 136 0.57 -17.83 -8.67
CA GLN A 136 -0.49 -18.35 -9.54
C GLN A 136 -1.77 -18.63 -8.75
N GLN A 137 -1.67 -19.23 -7.57
CA GLN A 137 -2.83 -19.54 -6.73
C GLN A 137 -3.50 -18.25 -6.25
N ILE A 138 -2.72 -17.28 -5.79
CA ILE A 138 -3.25 -15.97 -5.33
C ILE A 138 -3.95 -15.26 -6.48
N PHE A 139 -3.33 -15.20 -7.66
CA PHE A 139 -3.94 -14.60 -8.84
C PHE A 139 -5.29 -15.25 -9.20
N LEU A 140 -5.35 -16.59 -9.21
CA LEU A 140 -6.60 -17.31 -9.50
C LEU A 140 -7.67 -17.04 -8.44
N MET A 141 -7.31 -17.01 -7.17
CA MET A 141 -8.23 -16.70 -6.08
C MET A 141 -8.80 -15.29 -6.20
N VAL A 142 -7.95 -14.29 -6.43
CA VAL A 142 -8.41 -12.89 -6.62
C VAL A 142 -9.29 -12.77 -7.85
N SER A 143 -8.90 -13.38 -8.97
CA SER A 143 -9.73 -13.34 -10.19
C SER A 143 -11.07 -14.06 -10.02
N ASN A 144 -11.16 -15.05 -9.13
CA ASN A 144 -12.39 -15.80 -8.86
C ASN A 144 -13.31 -15.04 -7.91
N GLU A 145 -12.75 -14.38 -6.89
CA GLU A 145 -13.50 -13.61 -5.89
C GLU A 145 -14.20 -12.40 -6.52
N TYR A 146 -13.48 -11.63 -7.33
CA TYR A 146 -14.00 -10.42 -7.99
C TYR A 146 -14.69 -10.72 -9.33
N MET A 147 -15.18 -11.94 -9.52
CA MET A 147 -15.99 -12.33 -10.66
C MET A 147 -17.45 -12.45 -10.22
N ASP A 148 -18.34 -11.75 -10.90
CA ASP A 148 -19.78 -11.92 -10.66
C ASP A 148 -20.28 -13.20 -11.34
N TRP A 149 -20.38 -14.26 -10.54
CA TRP A 149 -20.87 -15.57 -10.97
C TRP A 149 -22.38 -15.60 -11.25
N SER A 150 -23.13 -14.55 -10.91
CA SER A 150 -24.56 -14.48 -11.17
C SER A 150 -24.88 -14.13 -12.63
N LEU A 151 -23.90 -13.58 -13.37
CA LEU A 151 -24.04 -13.18 -14.76
C LEU A 151 -23.54 -14.28 -15.72
N PRO A 152 -24.30 -14.65 -16.76
CA PRO A 152 -23.89 -15.68 -17.72
C PRO A 152 -22.78 -15.22 -18.66
N HIS A 153 -22.70 -13.90 -18.93
CA HIS A 153 -21.66 -13.27 -19.74
C HIS A 153 -21.26 -11.96 -19.07
N LEU A 154 -19.95 -11.75 -18.93
CA LEU A 154 -19.42 -10.52 -18.35
C LEU A 154 -19.20 -9.49 -19.45
N HIS A 155 -19.79 -8.30 -19.30
CA HIS A 155 -19.48 -7.17 -20.15
C HIS A 155 -18.15 -6.53 -19.71
N ALA A 156 -17.52 -5.78 -20.62
CA ALA A 156 -16.25 -5.11 -20.34
C ALA A 156 -16.34 -4.15 -19.13
N THR A 157 -17.50 -3.56 -18.90
CA THR A 157 -17.80 -2.69 -17.74
C THR A 157 -17.82 -3.47 -16.43
N ASP A 158 -18.31 -4.71 -16.44
CA ASP A 158 -18.37 -5.56 -15.24
C ASP A 158 -16.96 -6.03 -14.87
N ILE A 159 -16.17 -6.41 -15.88
CA ILE A 159 -14.76 -6.75 -15.71
C ILE A 159 -14.00 -5.54 -15.15
N PHE A 160 -14.26 -4.35 -15.67
CA PHE A 160 -13.68 -3.10 -15.17
C PHE A 160 -14.04 -2.87 -13.70
N ALA A 161 -15.33 -2.89 -13.36
CA ALA A 161 -15.80 -2.67 -12.00
C ALA A 161 -15.16 -3.64 -10.99
N GLY A 162 -15.17 -4.95 -11.28
CA GLY A 162 -14.55 -5.95 -10.40
C GLY A 162 -13.04 -5.78 -10.28
N THR A 163 -12.36 -5.34 -11.35
CA THR A 163 -10.91 -5.08 -11.31
C THR A 163 -10.57 -3.86 -10.47
N VAL A 164 -11.36 -2.78 -10.58
CA VAL A 164 -11.23 -1.57 -9.77
C VAL A 164 -11.46 -1.87 -8.30
N GLU A 165 -12.47 -2.68 -7.97
CA GLU A 165 -12.77 -3.12 -6.62
C GLU A 165 -11.61 -3.94 -6.04
N ALA A 166 -11.11 -4.94 -6.80
CA ALA A 166 -9.96 -5.75 -6.39
C ALA A 166 -8.71 -4.92 -6.07
N LEU A 167 -8.39 -3.93 -6.92
CA LEU A 167 -7.25 -3.03 -6.67
C LEU A 167 -7.49 -2.16 -5.44
N SER A 168 -8.69 -1.58 -5.30
CA SER A 168 -9.06 -0.71 -4.17
C SER A 168 -8.95 -1.45 -2.85
N ASP A 169 -9.43 -2.69 -2.82
CA ASP A 169 -9.44 -3.51 -1.63
C ASP A 169 -8.04 -3.90 -1.19
N VAL A 170 -7.22 -4.38 -2.12
CA VAL A 170 -5.86 -4.83 -1.80
C VAL A 170 -4.96 -3.66 -1.38
N THR A 171 -5.08 -2.52 -2.06
CA THR A 171 -4.14 -1.40 -1.85
C THR A 171 -4.52 -0.48 -0.69
N VAL A 172 -5.82 -0.35 -0.39
CA VAL A 172 -6.32 0.62 0.60
C VAL A 172 -7.30 0.00 1.60
N VAL A 173 -8.42 -0.58 1.15
CA VAL A 173 -9.51 -0.96 2.07
C VAL A 173 -9.09 -2.04 3.06
N SER A 174 -8.48 -3.13 2.60
CA SER A 174 -8.04 -4.24 3.45
C SER A 174 -6.98 -3.80 4.48
N PRO A 175 -5.89 -3.09 4.08
CA PRO A 175 -4.96 -2.50 5.03
C PRO A 175 -5.63 -1.53 6.03
N MET A 176 -6.60 -0.74 5.59
CA MET A 176 -7.33 0.20 6.44
C MET A 176 -8.17 -0.50 7.49
N VAL A 177 -8.98 -1.48 7.06
CA VAL A 177 -9.78 -2.31 7.96
C VAL A 177 -8.87 -3.04 8.96
N ARG A 178 -7.75 -3.62 8.50
CA ARG A 178 -6.77 -4.26 9.37
C ARG A 178 -6.21 -3.29 10.42
N THR A 179 -5.86 -2.05 10.03
CA THR A 179 -5.43 -1.02 10.99
C THR A 179 -6.53 -0.71 12.02
N GLY A 180 -7.79 -0.57 11.58
CA GLY A 180 -8.92 -0.37 12.49
C GLY A 180 -9.15 -1.54 13.45
N MET A 181 -8.97 -2.77 12.98
CA MET A 181 -9.06 -3.97 13.82
C MET A 181 -7.95 -4.02 14.87
N LEU A 182 -6.70 -3.73 14.49
CA LEU A 182 -5.57 -3.66 15.42
C LEU A 182 -5.75 -2.54 16.46
N HIS A 183 -6.33 -1.41 16.08
CA HIS A 183 -6.60 -0.30 17.00
C HIS A 183 -7.75 -0.62 17.98
N SER A 184 -8.84 -1.18 17.47
CA SER A 184 -10.03 -1.47 18.28
C SER A 184 -9.88 -2.69 19.18
N ASN A 185 -9.05 -3.66 18.79
CA ASN A 185 -8.81 -4.88 19.55
C ASN A 185 -7.33 -5.30 19.52
N PRO A 186 -6.49 -4.77 20.44
CA PRO A 186 -5.05 -5.09 20.49
C PRO A 186 -4.75 -6.54 20.91
N LYS A 187 -5.76 -7.37 21.25
CA LYS A 187 -5.58 -8.80 21.58
C LYS A 187 -5.56 -9.71 20.35
N PHE A 188 -5.59 -9.14 19.15
CA PHE A 188 -5.55 -9.87 17.89
C PHE A 188 -4.18 -9.65 17.23
N PRO A 189 -3.28 -10.66 17.11
CA PRO A 189 -3.49 -12.10 17.35
C PRO A 189 -3.18 -12.59 18.79
N PRO A 190 -3.71 -13.76 19.20
CA PRO A 190 -3.80 -14.21 20.60
C PRO A 190 -2.52 -14.79 21.24
N SER A 191 -1.31 -14.39 20.84
CA SER A 191 -0.08 -15.14 21.17
C SER A 191 1.00 -14.43 22.00
N SER A 192 0.78 -13.24 22.54
CA SER A 192 1.76 -12.60 23.44
C SER A 192 1.34 -12.66 24.92
N PRO A 193 1.84 -13.62 25.72
CA PRO A 193 1.50 -13.77 27.13
C PRO A 193 2.13 -12.72 28.07
N SER A 194 2.85 -11.71 27.55
CA SER A 194 3.64 -10.79 28.38
C SER A 194 3.11 -9.36 28.49
N TYR A 195 2.03 -8.99 27.81
CA TYR A 195 1.52 -7.62 27.89
C TYR A 195 0.36 -7.52 28.90
N LYS A 196 0.69 -7.13 30.13
CA LYS A 196 -0.30 -6.53 31.04
C LYS A 196 -0.59 -5.15 30.47
N ALA A 197 -1.71 -5.02 29.76
CA ALA A 197 -2.17 -3.72 29.30
C ALA A 197 -2.12 -2.74 30.49
N PRO A 198 -1.48 -1.58 30.36
CA PRO A 198 -1.67 -0.50 31.31
C PRO A 198 -3.18 -0.24 31.45
N VAL A 199 -3.61 0.42 32.51
CA VAL A 199 -4.99 0.94 32.63
C VAL A 199 -5.15 2.05 31.58
N LEU A 200 -5.24 1.66 30.31
CA LEU A 200 -5.47 2.54 29.18
C LEU A 200 -6.98 2.63 29.04
N ILE A 201 -7.48 3.85 29.08
CA ILE A 201 -8.86 4.18 28.75
C ILE A 201 -9.16 3.52 27.39
N PRO A 202 -10.30 2.83 27.22
CA PRO A 202 -10.63 2.22 25.93
C PRO A 202 -10.63 3.30 24.85
N THR A 203 -9.73 3.18 23.88
CA THR A 203 -9.67 4.10 22.75
C THR A 203 -10.81 3.84 21.79
N LYS A 204 -11.35 4.93 21.26
CA LYS A 204 -12.48 4.85 20.33
C LYS A 204 -11.95 4.76 18.91
N THR A 205 -12.52 3.83 18.17
CA THR A 205 -12.24 3.67 16.74
C THR A 205 -13.53 3.92 15.97
N TYR A 206 -13.49 4.87 15.05
CA TYR A 206 -14.60 5.22 14.18
C TYR A 206 -14.19 4.93 12.73
N PHE A 207 -15.04 4.21 12.00
CA PHE A 207 -14.83 3.89 10.59
C PHE A 207 -15.93 4.55 9.75
N TYR A 208 -15.55 5.20 8.64
CA TYR A 208 -16.50 5.75 7.68
C TYR A 208 -16.21 5.25 6.25
N VAL A 209 -17.26 5.21 5.43
CA VAL A 209 -17.15 5.00 3.99
C VAL A 209 -17.73 6.23 3.30
N PHE A 210 -16.92 6.90 2.49
CA PHE A 210 -17.33 8.07 1.74
C PHE A 210 -17.85 7.65 0.35
N GLY A 211 -19.16 7.80 0.14
CA GLY A 211 -19.85 7.37 -1.08
C GLY A 211 -20.34 8.51 -1.98
N HIS A 212 -20.06 9.77 -1.64
CA HIS A 212 -20.49 10.91 -2.44
C HIS A 212 -19.44 11.24 -3.50
N GLN A 213 -19.86 11.43 -4.75
CA GLN A 213 -19.03 11.90 -5.85
C GLN A 213 -19.55 13.27 -6.27
N THR A 214 -18.69 14.28 -6.25
CA THR A 214 -19.04 15.62 -6.73
C THR A 214 -19.12 15.62 -8.25
N GLU A 215 -20.19 16.20 -8.78
CA GLU A 215 -20.40 16.42 -10.23
C GLU A 215 -19.35 17.37 -10.84
#